data_AF-A0A182H3L3-F1
#
_entry.id   AF-A0A182H3L3-F1
#
_cell.length_a   1.000
_cell.length_b   1.000
_cell.length_c   1.000
_cell.angle_alpha   90.00
_cell.angle_beta   90.00
_cell.angle_gamma   90.00
#
_symmetry.space_group_name_H-M   'P 1'
#
loop_
_entity.id
_entity.type
_entity.pdbx_description
1 polymer ?
#
loop_
_entity_poly.entity_id
_entity_poly.type
_entity_poly.pdbx_seq_one_letter_code
_entity_poly.pdbx_strand_id
1 'polypeptide(L)'
;MVEGEKLSLHCVAFGTNPKITWTVGNATLSTSTEHIVLEEDDKGVENARLTIESVLLSDYTDYTCEARNNATDITGKPAQVTITVRIRGKYAALYVFLGIIAEVVVLCAIILICEKRRNKTEIEESDTDNSPDQHKNGHNGNSSELRQRKN
;
A
#
# COMPACT_ATOMS: atom_id res chain seq x y z
N MET A 1 -6.47 -10.47 6.83
CA MET A 1 -5.62 -11.49 6.17
C MET A 1 -5.17 -10.99 4.81
N VAL A 2 -4.24 -11.69 4.18
CA VAL A 2 -3.71 -11.40 2.84
C VAL A 2 -4.19 -12.47 1.86
N GLU A 3 -4.38 -12.08 0.61
CA GLU A 3 -4.67 -12.99 -0.50
C GLU A 3 -3.64 -14.13 -0.57
N GLY A 4 -4.13 -15.36 -0.73
CA GLY A 4 -3.34 -16.59 -0.75
C GLY A 4 -3.16 -17.26 0.62
N GLU A 5 -3.55 -16.62 1.72
CA GLU A 5 -3.52 -17.23 3.05
C GLU A 5 -4.70 -18.19 3.27
N LYS A 6 -4.52 -19.15 4.16
CA LYS A 6 -5.59 -20.06 4.59
C LYS A 6 -6.54 -19.37 5.57
N LEU A 7 -7.84 -19.44 5.29
CA LEU A 7 -8.90 -19.06 6.22
C LEU A 7 -9.48 -20.32 6.87
N SER A 8 -9.63 -20.31 8.19
CA SER A 8 -10.41 -21.32 8.90
C SER A 8 -11.32 -20.63 9.90
N LEU A 9 -12.63 -20.84 9.75
CA LEU A 9 -13.67 -20.34 10.62
C LEU A 9 -14.30 -21.53 11.36
N HIS A 10 -14.44 -21.39 12.67
CA HIS A 10 -15.05 -22.42 13.51
C HIS A 10 -16.29 -21.84 14.18
N CYS A 11 -17.45 -22.43 13.88
CA CYS A 11 -18.70 -22.08 14.51
C CYS A 11 -19.01 -23.07 15.64
N VAL A 12 -18.99 -22.56 16.87
CA VAL A 12 -19.27 -23.36 18.06
C VAL A 12 -20.71 -23.13 18.49
N ALA A 13 -21.53 -24.17 18.38
CA ALA A 13 -22.90 -24.17 18.88
C ALA A 13 -23.05 -25.01 20.16
N PHE A 14 -23.93 -24.56 21.05
CA PHE A 14 -24.26 -25.26 22.28
C PHE A 14 -25.74 -25.69 22.25
N GLY A 15 -26.02 -26.90 22.73
CA GLY A 15 -27.36 -27.46 22.76
C GLY A 15 -27.39 -28.90 22.25
N THR A 16 -28.57 -29.50 22.21
CA THR A 16 -28.77 -30.87 21.73
C THR A 16 -28.76 -30.92 20.21
N ASN A 17 -27.84 -31.69 19.61
CA ASN A 17 -27.71 -31.97 18.18
C ASN A 17 -27.87 -30.71 17.29
N PRO A 18 -27.00 -29.69 17.45
CA PRO A 18 -27.05 -28.51 16.60
C PRO A 18 -26.70 -28.87 15.15
N LYS A 19 -27.36 -28.22 14.20
CA LYS A 19 -27.08 -28.27 12.77
C LYS A 19 -26.60 -26.90 12.33
N ILE A 20 -25.45 -26.86 11.66
CA ILE A 20 -24.82 -25.62 11.21
C ILE A 20 -25.08 -25.42 9.72
N THR A 21 -25.47 -24.20 9.38
CA THR A 21 -25.57 -23.72 8.01
C THR A 21 -24.76 -22.44 7.86
N TRP A 22 -23.95 -22.36 6.80
CA TRP A 22 -23.19 -21.15 6.51
C TRP A 22 -23.89 -20.31 5.45
N THR A 23 -23.84 -18.99 5.60
CA THR A 23 -24.22 -18.05 4.55
C THR A 23 -23.04 -17.12 4.28
N VAL A 24 -22.52 -17.14 3.05
CA VAL A 24 -21.35 -16.38 2.61
C VAL A 24 -21.84 -15.31 1.64
N GLY A 25 -21.78 -14.04 2.08
CA GLY A 25 -22.48 -12.95 1.42
C GLY A 25 -23.99 -13.23 1.33
N ASN A 26 -24.48 -13.50 0.12
CA ASN A 26 -25.89 -13.80 -0.15
C ASN A 26 -26.15 -15.29 -0.46
N ALA A 27 -25.12 -16.14 -0.41
CA ALA A 27 -25.22 -17.55 -0.79
C ALA A 27 -25.20 -18.44 0.46
N THR A 28 -26.24 -19.26 0.62
CA THR A 28 -26.29 -20.27 1.69
C THR A 28 -25.63 -21.56 1.23
N LEU A 29 -24.74 -22.09 2.05
CA LEU A 29 -23.95 -23.29 1.81
C LEU A 29 -24.36 -24.38 2.81
N SER A 30 -24.87 -25.48 2.27
CA SER A 30 -25.17 -26.71 3.03
C SER A 30 -24.11 -27.80 2.84
N THR A 31 -23.28 -27.67 1.81
CA THR A 31 -22.22 -28.62 1.44
C THR A 31 -20.97 -27.88 0.99
N SER A 32 -19.84 -28.58 1.00
CA SER A 32 -18.60 -28.09 0.42
C SER A 32 -18.76 -27.74 -1.06
N THR A 33 -17.99 -26.75 -1.49
CA THR A 33 -17.84 -26.31 -2.89
C THR A 33 -16.40 -26.54 -3.33
N GLU A 34 -16.05 -26.17 -4.57
CA GLU A 34 -14.66 -26.25 -5.05
C GLU A 34 -13.71 -25.36 -4.23
N HIS A 35 -14.18 -24.19 -3.79
CA HIS A 35 -13.36 -23.19 -3.09
C HIS A 35 -13.48 -23.23 -1.56
N ILE A 36 -14.65 -23.63 -1.05
CA ILE A 36 -14.97 -23.65 0.38
C ILE A 36 -15.22 -25.09 0.83
N VAL A 37 -14.45 -25.55 1.80
CA VAL A 37 -14.58 -26.87 2.41
C VAL A 37 -15.30 -26.74 3.76
N LEU A 38 -16.36 -27.52 3.95
CA LEU A 38 -17.09 -27.65 5.21
C LEU A 38 -16.75 -28.99 5.86
N GLU A 39 -16.42 -28.94 7.15
CA GLU A 39 -15.94 -30.09 7.92
C GLU A 39 -16.63 -30.15 9.28
N GLU A 40 -16.68 -31.35 9.85
CA GLU A 40 -17.13 -31.57 11.23
C GLU A 40 -16.12 -30.98 12.23
N ASP A 41 -16.60 -30.59 13.41
CA ASP A 41 -15.73 -30.26 14.53
C ASP A 41 -15.36 -31.50 15.37
N ASP A 42 -14.52 -31.29 16.38
CA ASP A 42 -14.09 -32.34 17.31
C ASP A 42 -15.24 -32.95 18.14
N LYS A 43 -16.43 -32.35 18.08
CA LYS A 43 -17.66 -32.81 18.76
C LYS A 43 -18.62 -33.52 17.80
N GLY A 44 -18.26 -33.69 16.53
CA GLY A 44 -19.08 -34.34 15.50
C GLY A 44 -20.23 -33.47 15.00
N VAL A 45 -20.13 -32.14 15.11
CA VAL A 45 -21.12 -31.22 14.55
C VAL A 45 -20.78 -30.96 13.09
N GLU A 46 -21.64 -31.44 12.18
CA GLU A 46 -21.52 -31.22 10.74
C GLU A 46 -21.44 -29.73 10.37
N ASN A 47 -20.59 -29.43 9.39
CA ASN A 47 -20.33 -28.09 8.87
C ASN A 47 -19.86 -27.07 9.93
N ALA A 48 -19.43 -27.50 11.11
CA ALA A 48 -18.97 -26.57 12.14
C ALA A 48 -17.70 -25.81 11.76
N ARG A 49 -16.88 -26.37 10.86
CA ARG A 49 -15.65 -25.72 10.36
C ARG A 49 -15.79 -25.38 8.88
N LEU A 50 -15.47 -24.13 8.54
CA LEU A 50 -15.38 -23.65 7.16
C LEU A 50 -13.92 -23.30 6.87
N THR A 51 -13.35 -23.91 5.84
CA THR A 51 -11.96 -23.73 5.45
C THR A 51 -11.85 -23.29 3.99
N ILE A 52 -11.03 -22.28 3.72
CA ILE A 52 -10.60 -21.86 2.38
C ILE A 52 -9.08 -21.93 2.37
N GLU A 53 -8.50 -22.75 1.49
CA GLU A 53 -7.05 -23.01 1.52
C GLU A 53 -6.24 -21.80 1.06
N SER A 54 -6.75 -21.05 0.08
CA SER A 54 -6.10 -19.86 -0.47
C SER A 54 -7.16 -18.79 -0.76
N VAL A 55 -7.27 -17.81 0.14
CA VAL A 55 -8.29 -16.75 -0.01
C VAL A 55 -8.01 -15.80 -1.17
N LEU A 56 -9.07 -15.35 -1.83
CA LEU A 56 -9.07 -14.40 -2.93
C LEU A 56 -9.66 -13.05 -2.48
N LEU A 57 -9.41 -11.96 -3.21
CA LEU A 57 -10.07 -10.67 -2.89
C LEU A 57 -11.60 -10.75 -2.95
N SER A 58 -12.15 -11.65 -3.77
CA SER A 58 -13.61 -11.89 -3.86
C SER A 58 -14.22 -12.52 -2.61
N ASP A 59 -13.39 -13.12 -1.75
CA ASP A 59 -13.83 -13.68 -0.47
C ASP A 59 -13.97 -12.60 0.62
N TYR A 60 -13.71 -11.32 0.27
CA TYR A 60 -14.05 -10.19 1.13
C TYR A 60 -15.58 -10.08 1.20
N THR A 61 -16.16 -10.66 2.26
CA THR A 61 -17.60 -10.64 2.48
C THR A 61 -17.93 -10.99 3.93
N ASP A 62 -19.23 -10.98 4.24
CA ASP A 62 -19.77 -11.43 5.51
C ASP A 62 -20.00 -12.95 5.48
N TYR A 63 -19.53 -13.61 6.54
CA TYR A 63 -19.74 -15.03 6.80
C TYR A 63 -20.66 -15.14 8.00
N THR A 64 -21.86 -15.68 7.77
CA THR A 64 -22.86 -15.90 8.81
C THR A 64 -22.93 -17.39 9.09
N CYS A 65 -22.68 -17.77 10.35
CA CYS A 65 -23.01 -19.09 10.85
C CYS A 65 -24.41 -19.04 11.48
N GLU A 66 -25.27 -19.94 11.06
CA GLU A 66 -26.58 -20.18 11.66
C GLU A 66 -26.62 -21.58 12.27
N ALA A 67 -27.00 -21.67 13.55
CA ALA A 67 -27.17 -22.92 14.27
C ALA A 67 -28.65 -23.16 14.60
N ARG A 68 -29.13 -24.35 14.25
CA ARG A 68 -30.50 -24.81 14.55
C ARG A 68 -30.51 -26.14 15.29
N ASN A 69 -31.47 -26.30 16.18
CA ASN A 69 -31.87 -27.57 16.78
C ASN A 69 -33.40 -27.65 16.87
N ASN A 70 -33.91 -28.76 17.42
CA ASN A 70 -35.36 -28.97 17.56
C ASN A 70 -36.08 -27.82 18.29
N ALA A 71 -35.47 -27.23 19.32
CA ALA A 71 -36.10 -26.13 20.06
C ALA A 71 -36.13 -24.82 19.25
N THR A 72 -35.06 -24.51 18.51
CA THR A 72 -35.02 -23.33 17.63
C THR A 72 -35.91 -23.49 16.42
N ASP A 73 -36.12 -24.72 15.94
CA ASP A 73 -37.06 -25.02 14.85
C ASP A 73 -38.51 -24.79 15.29
N ILE A 74 -38.88 -25.23 16.49
CA ILE A 74 -40.21 -24.98 17.07
C ILE A 74 -40.45 -23.49 17.32
N THR A 75 -39.44 -22.78 17.85
CA THR A 75 -39.58 -21.35 18.18
C THR A 75 -39.38 -20.44 16.97
N GLY A 76 -38.87 -20.96 15.86
CA GLY A 76 -38.52 -20.20 14.66
C GLY A 76 -37.37 -19.21 14.86
N LYS A 77 -36.57 -19.37 15.93
CA LYS A 77 -35.50 -18.43 16.32
C LYS A 77 -34.15 -19.15 16.34
N PRO A 78 -33.42 -19.19 15.21
CA PRO A 78 -32.07 -19.76 15.17
C PRO A 78 -31.08 -18.89 15.97
N ALA A 79 -29.98 -19.50 16.40
CA ALA A 79 -28.82 -18.75 16.86
C ALA A 79 -27.95 -18.42 15.65
N GLN A 80 -27.56 -17.15 15.49
CA GLN A 80 -26.77 -16.71 14.35
C GLN A 80 -25.67 -15.74 14.76
N VAL A 81 -24.51 -15.84 14.11
CA VAL A 81 -23.38 -14.93 14.27
C VAL A 81 -22.79 -14.61 12.91
N THR A 82 -22.53 -13.33 12.67
CA THR A 82 -21.95 -12.84 11.42
C THR A 82 -20.58 -12.22 11.70
N ILE A 83 -19.61 -12.56 10.86
CA ILE A 83 -18.27 -11.98 10.88
C ILE A 83 -17.90 -11.47 9.48
N THR A 84 -17.27 -10.31 9.41
CA THR A 84 -16.76 -9.76 8.15
C THR A 84 -15.31 -10.17 7.96
N VAL A 85 -15.01 -10.93 6.92
CA VAL A 85 -13.64 -11.32 6.58
C VAL A 85 -13.01 -10.25 5.70
N ARG A 86 -11.88 -9.68 6.15
CA ARG A 86 -11.16 -8.63 5.42
C ARG A 86 -9.85 -9.15 4.84
N ILE A 87 -9.74 -9.08 3.52
CA ILE A 87 -8.62 -9.58 2.72
C ILE A 87 -7.91 -8.39 2.06
N ARG A 88 -6.58 -8.40 2.11
CA ARG A 88 -5.71 -7.42 1.45
C ARG A 88 -4.98 -8.08 0.30
N GLY A 89 -4.77 -7.35 -0.79
CA GLY A 89 -4.02 -7.87 -1.94
C GLY A 89 -2.56 -8.13 -1.60
N LYS A 90 -2.00 -9.20 -2.18
CA LYS A 90 -0.64 -9.67 -1.90
C LYS A 90 0.45 -8.62 -2.18
N TYR A 91 0.22 -7.76 -3.17
CA TYR A 91 1.22 -6.79 -3.67
C TYR A 91 1.03 -5.37 -3.12
N ALA A 92 0.10 -5.14 -2.20
CA ALA A 92 -0.20 -3.81 -1.69
C ALA A 92 1.05 -3.10 -1.13
N ALA A 93 1.88 -3.81 -0.35
CA ALA A 93 3.13 -3.26 0.18
C ALA A 93 4.16 -2.98 -0.93
N LEU A 94 4.21 -3.83 -1.95
CA LEU A 94 5.13 -3.71 -3.08
C LEU A 94 4.90 -2.41 -3.86
N TYR A 95 3.62 -2.05 -4.09
CA TYR A 95 3.26 -0.79 -4.73
C TYR A 95 3.71 0.44 -3.93
N VAL A 96 3.67 0.37 -2.59
CA VAL A 96 4.18 1.46 -1.74
C VAL A 96 5.68 1.64 -1.93
N PHE A 97 6.45 0.54 -1.93
CA PHE A 97 7.90 0.61 -2.17
C PHE A 97 8.25 1.13 -3.56
N LEU A 98 7.54 0.69 -4.59
CA LEU A 98 7.75 1.18 -5.96
C LEU A 98 7.48 2.69 -6.07
N GLY A 99 6.46 3.20 -5.37
CA GLY A 99 6.19 4.64 -5.30
C GLY A 99 7.36 5.43 -4.67
N ILE A 100 7.94 4.93 -3.57
CA ILE A 100 9.10 5.55 -2.93
C ILE A 100 10.31 5.54 -3.87
N ILE A 101 10.58 4.41 -4.54
CA ILE A 101 11.70 4.29 -5.48
C ILE A 101 11.53 5.26 -6.65
N ALA A 102 10.33 5.36 -7.21
CA ALA A 102 10.03 6.27 -8.30
C ALA A 102 10.30 7.74 -7.91
N GLU A 103 9.90 8.15 -6.70
CA GLU A 103 10.15 9.50 -6.19
C GLU A 103 11.66 9.80 -6.09
N VAL A 104 12.44 8.86 -5.53
CA VAL A 104 13.90 9.01 -5.42
C VAL A 104 14.54 9.16 -6.80
N VAL A 105 14.12 8.37 -7.80
CA VAL A 105 14.64 8.46 -9.17
C VAL A 105 14.32 9.82 -9.80
N VAL A 106 13.10 10.34 -9.61
CA VAL A 106 12.70 11.66 -10.10
C VAL A 106 13.56 12.76 -9.47
N LEU A 107 13.76 12.72 -8.15
CA LEU A 107 14.61 13.68 -7.45
C LEU A 107 16.06 13.62 -7.94
N CYS A 108 16.62 12.42 -8.11
CA CYS A 108 17.96 12.25 -8.67
C CYS A 108 18.05 12.80 -10.10
N ALA A 109 17.05 12.57 -10.95
CA ALA A 109 17.04 13.09 -12.32
C ALA A 109 17.01 14.63 -12.35
N ILE A 110 16.19 15.25 -11.50
CA ILE A 110 16.14 16.72 -11.38
C ILE A 110 17.50 17.27 -10.95
N ILE A 111 18.10 16.69 -9.91
CA ILE A 111 19.43 17.10 -9.42
C ILE A 111 20.48 16.98 -10.53
N LEU A 112 20.55 15.84 -11.22
CA LEU A 112 21.52 15.62 -12.31
C LEU A 112 21.32 16.60 -13.48
N ILE A 113 20.08 16.92 -13.84
CA ILE A 113 19.78 17.91 -14.88
C ILE A 113 20.21 19.31 -14.42
N CYS A 114 19.93 19.68 -13.18
CA CYS A 114 20.35 20.97 -12.60
C CYS A 114 21.87 21.10 -12.55
N GLU A 115 22.58 20.06 -12.09
CA GLU A 115 24.06 20.02 -12.08
C GLU A 115 24.63 20.11 -13.48
N LYS A 116 24.09 19.33 -14.43
CA LYS A 116 24.53 19.37 -15.84
C LYS A 116 24.29 20.74 -16.47
N ARG A 117 23.18 21.41 -16.15
CA ARG A 117 22.90 22.78 -16.61
C ARG A 117 23.83 23.80 -15.98
N ARG A 118 24.09 23.71 -14.67
CA ARG A 118 25.03 24.60 -13.97
C ARG A 118 26.45 24.46 -14.51
N ASN A 119 26.90 23.22 -14.70
CA ASN A 119 28.20 22.92 -15.29
C ASN A 119 28.34 23.46 -16.72
N LYS A 120 27.25 23.58 -17.49
CA LYS A 120 27.28 24.20 -18.83
C LYS A 120 27.43 25.72 -18.76
N THR A 121 26.80 26.40 -17.80
CA THR A 121 26.93 27.86 -17.61
C THR A 121 28.34 28.26 -17.16
N GLU A 122 28.96 27.48 -16.26
CA GLU A 122 30.33 27.75 -15.77
C GLU A 122 31.39 27.62 -16.88
N ILE A 123 31.18 26.74 -17.86
CA ILE A 123 32.07 26.59 -19.03
C ILE A 123 31.89 27.74 -20.04
N GLU A 124 30.67 28.26 -20.22
CA GLU A 124 30.40 29.38 -21.16
C GLU A 124 30.95 30.73 -20.65
N GLU A 125 31.04 30.96 -19.33
CA GLU A 125 31.65 32.19 -18.77
C GLU A 125 33.17 32.21 -18.88
N SER A 126 33.85 31.05 -18.73
CA SER A 126 35.32 30.95 -18.80
C SER A 126 35.92 31.23 -20.18
N ASP A 127 35.16 31.01 -21.27
CA ASP A 127 35.64 31.23 -22.65
C ASP A 127 35.53 32.71 -23.10
N THR A 128 34.84 33.56 -22.32
CA THR A 128 34.66 34.98 -22.66
C THR A 128 35.70 35.94 -22.07
N ASP A 129 36.68 35.45 -21.27
CA ASP A 129 37.66 36.30 -20.59
C ASP A 129 39.10 36.23 -21.15
N ASN A 130 39.27 35.79 -22.41
CA ASN A 130 40.61 35.75 -23.00
C ASN A 130 40.63 36.20 -24.48
N SER A 131 40.76 37.51 -24.71
CA SER A 131 41.48 38.00 -25.89
C SER A 131 42.15 39.37 -25.64
N PRO A 132 43.41 39.56 -26.07
CA PRO A 132 44.28 40.67 -25.68
C PRO A 132 44.20 41.82 -26.69
N ASP A 133 44.41 43.07 -26.27
CA ASP A 133 44.98 44.07 -27.19
C ASP A 133 45.70 45.24 -26.50
N GLN A 134 46.75 45.66 -27.18
CA GLN A 134 47.91 46.42 -26.72
C GLN A 134 47.84 47.88 -27.22
N HIS A 135 48.44 48.80 -26.45
CA HIS A 135 49.27 49.92 -26.94
C HIS A 135 48.71 51.37 -27.11
N LYS A 136 49.20 52.24 -26.20
CA LYS A 136 49.73 53.64 -26.27
C LYS A 136 48.97 54.85 -26.86
N ASN A 137 49.31 55.98 -26.22
CA ASN A 137 49.23 57.44 -26.54
C ASN A 137 48.06 58.13 -25.85
N GLY A 138 48.17 59.25 -25.13
CA GLY A 138 49.22 60.25 -24.95
C GLY A 138 48.56 61.63 -24.84
N HIS A 139 48.90 62.38 -23.79
CA HIS A 139 48.84 63.86 -23.64
C HIS A 139 47.69 64.56 -22.85
N ASN A 140 48.14 65.25 -21.79
CA ASN A 140 47.79 66.58 -21.23
C ASN A 140 46.44 66.92 -20.58
N GLY A 141 46.53 67.46 -19.35
CA GLY A 141 45.53 68.39 -18.78
C GLY A 141 45.59 68.59 -17.25
N ASN A 142 46.31 69.63 -16.81
CA ASN A 142 46.58 70.19 -15.47
C ASN A 142 45.56 70.11 -14.29
N SER A 143 46.18 70.13 -13.09
CA SER A 143 45.79 70.75 -11.79
C SER A 143 44.61 70.16 -11.00
N SER A 144 44.79 69.75 -9.74
CA SER A 144 45.12 70.63 -8.61
C SER A 144 45.59 69.85 -7.36
N GLU A 145 46.55 70.44 -6.63
CA GLU A 145 46.94 70.07 -5.26
C GLU A 145 45.73 69.97 -4.32
N LEU A 146 45.81 69.15 -3.27
CA LEU A 146 45.63 69.59 -1.87
C LEU A 146 46.15 68.53 -0.88
N ARG A 147 47.11 68.99 -0.06
CA ARG A 147 47.72 68.33 1.10
C ARG A 147 46.70 68.12 2.22
N GLN A 148 46.85 67.05 3.00
CA GLN A 148 46.90 67.02 4.48
C GLN A 148 46.75 65.57 4.98
N ARG A 149 47.20 65.14 6.15
CA ARG A 149 48.40 65.34 6.98
C ARG A 149 48.30 64.20 8.00
N LYS A 150 49.41 63.52 8.27
CA LYS A 150 49.54 62.46 9.28
C LYS A 150 49.20 62.98 10.68
N ASN A 151 48.48 62.19 11.46
CA ASN A 151 48.79 61.94 12.88
C ASN A 151 48.36 60.51 13.22
#